data_AF-A0A967BBZ3-F1
#
_entry.id   AF-A0A967BBZ3-F1
#
_cell.length_a   1.000
_cell.length_b   1.000
_cell.length_c   1.000
_cell.angle_alpha   90.00
_cell.angle_beta   90.00
_cell.angle_gamma   90.00
#
_symmetry.space_group_name_H-M   'P 1'
#
loop_
_entity.id
_entity.type
_entity.pdbx_description
1 polymer ?
#
loop_
_entity_poly.entity_id
_entity_poly.type
_entity_poly.pdbx_seq_one_letter_code
_entity_poly.pdbx_strand_id
1 'polypeptide(L)'
;MDMDCGLEHKFCRGADDLVVTDGTVIEGYASLFDNRDRGGDIVAKGAYAASLKRLAQEGRGVKMLWQHDPGQPIGVWDEVREDARGLYVKGRLLDGVARAREAAALIAAGAIDGLSIGYRTVRAAKNDRGRRLLQELELWEVSLVTFPMLPSARVGAKGDTLDGHDLRDLAAVFEGARRELAQS
;
A
#
# COMPACT_ATOMS: atom_id res chain seq x y z
N MET A 1 -1.35 5.08 -23.90
CA MET A 1 -1.78 6.39 -23.38
C MET A 1 -1.74 6.26 -21.88
N ASP A 2 -0.65 6.71 -21.27
CA ASP A 2 -0.51 6.68 -19.82
C ASP A 2 -1.49 7.69 -19.25
N MET A 3 -2.57 7.18 -18.65
CA MET A 3 -3.44 7.99 -17.83
C MET A 3 -2.74 8.24 -16.51
N ASP A 4 -1.91 9.27 -16.47
CA ASP A 4 -1.42 9.82 -15.21
C ASP A 4 -2.63 10.46 -14.50
N CYS A 5 -3.21 9.73 -13.53
CA CYS A 5 -4.36 10.18 -12.76
C CYS A 5 -4.02 11.30 -11.76
N GLY A 6 -2.76 11.76 -11.68
CA GLY A 6 -2.35 12.84 -10.79
C GLY A 6 -2.48 12.49 -9.30
N LEU A 7 -2.49 11.19 -8.96
CA LEU A 7 -2.56 10.70 -7.59
C LEU A 7 -1.16 10.68 -6.97
N GLU A 8 -1.10 11.12 -5.71
CA GLU A 8 0.06 10.94 -4.85
C GLU A 8 -0.02 9.56 -4.16
N HIS A 9 1.14 8.95 -3.90
CA HIS A 9 1.22 7.65 -3.23
C HIS A 9 1.99 7.75 -1.90
N LYS A 10 1.45 7.13 -0.83
CA LYS A 10 2.12 7.05 0.47
C LYS A 10 2.15 5.63 0.99
N PHE A 11 3.34 5.20 1.40
CA PHE A 11 3.63 3.83 1.82
C PHE A 11 3.73 3.70 3.34
N CYS A 12 3.26 2.56 3.88
CA CYS A 12 3.52 2.12 5.25
C CYS A 12 4.08 0.70 5.28
N ARG A 13 5.24 0.52 5.93
CA ARG A 13 5.74 -0.81 6.30
C ARG A 13 5.25 -1.13 7.71
N GLY A 14 4.27 -2.01 7.83
CA GLY A 14 3.98 -2.66 9.09
C GLY A 14 4.90 -3.86 9.22
N ALA A 15 5.92 -3.79 10.07
CA ALA A 15 6.68 -4.99 10.43
C ALA A 15 5.82 -6.01 11.22
N ASP A 16 4.60 -5.65 11.63
CA ASP A 16 3.71 -6.46 12.48
C ASP A 16 2.22 -6.49 12.07
N ASP A 17 1.80 -5.87 10.95
CA ASP A 17 0.36 -5.55 10.77
C ASP A 17 -0.31 -6.06 9.48
N LEU A 18 0.41 -6.60 8.47
CA LEU A 18 -0.26 -7.21 7.30
C LEU A 18 -0.51 -8.70 7.56
N VAL A 19 -1.74 -9.03 7.95
CA VAL A 19 -2.13 -10.42 8.25
C VAL A 19 -2.99 -10.96 7.13
N VAL A 20 -2.63 -12.14 6.61
CA VAL A 20 -3.52 -12.93 5.76
C VAL A 20 -4.16 -14.03 6.59
N THR A 21 -5.48 -13.97 6.77
CA THR A 21 -6.25 -15.05 7.40
C THR A 21 -7.13 -15.76 6.38
N ASP A 22 -7.36 -17.05 6.56
CA ASP A 22 -8.18 -17.89 5.66
C ASP A 22 -7.77 -17.80 4.17
N GLY A 23 -6.49 -17.52 3.91
CA GLY A 23 -5.89 -17.43 2.58
C GLY A 23 -6.33 -16.23 1.72
N THR A 24 -7.28 -15.41 2.18
CA THR A 24 -7.86 -14.33 1.35
C THR A 24 -8.15 -13.03 2.10
N VAL A 25 -8.33 -13.08 3.42
CA VAL A 25 -8.58 -11.88 4.22
C VAL A 25 -7.27 -11.15 4.43
N ILE A 26 -7.25 -9.84 4.20
CA ILE A 26 -6.08 -8.98 4.41
C ILE A 26 -6.50 -7.84 5.33
N GLU A 27 -5.69 -7.56 6.34
CA GLU A 27 -5.84 -6.36 7.16
C GLU A 27 -4.50 -5.73 7.52
N GLY A 28 -4.50 -4.44 7.85
CA GLY A 28 -3.32 -3.72 8.28
C GLY A 28 -3.45 -2.20 8.22
N TYR A 29 -2.36 -1.50 8.55
CA TYR A 29 -2.30 -0.04 8.47
C TYR A 29 -1.67 0.43 7.16
N ALA A 30 -2.48 1.08 6.32
CA ALA A 30 -2.03 1.63 5.02
C ALA A 30 -1.38 3.01 5.15
N SER A 31 -1.68 3.74 6.22
CA SER A 31 -1.09 5.04 6.53
C SER A 31 -0.98 5.21 8.05
N LEU A 32 0.14 5.70 8.56
CA LEU A 32 0.33 6.03 9.98
C LEU A 32 0.35 7.55 10.15
N PHE A 33 -0.38 8.04 11.16
CA PHE A 33 -0.42 9.46 11.48
C PHE A 33 0.88 9.92 12.14
N ASP A 34 1.21 11.20 11.94
CA ASP A 34 2.37 11.88 12.51
C ASP A 34 3.74 11.26 12.14
N ASN A 35 3.71 10.22 11.30
CA ASN A 35 4.89 9.56 10.74
C ASN A 35 5.22 10.15 9.37
N ARG A 36 6.49 10.56 9.26
CA ARG A 36 7.08 11.00 8.00
C ARG A 36 7.25 9.79 7.09
N ASP A 37 6.68 9.84 5.90
CA ASP A 37 6.96 8.86 4.86
C ASP A 37 8.27 9.17 4.11
N ARG A 38 8.55 8.34 3.11
CA ARG A 38 9.76 8.47 2.28
C ARG A 38 9.73 9.68 1.34
N GLY A 39 8.54 10.17 0.95
CA GLY A 39 8.36 11.41 0.19
C GLY A 39 8.58 12.67 1.04
N GLY A 40 8.56 12.53 2.37
CA GLY A 40 8.75 13.62 3.33
C GLY A 40 7.45 14.14 3.93
N ASP A 41 6.33 13.54 3.58
CA ASP A 41 5.01 13.98 3.98
C ASP A 41 4.57 13.32 5.28
N ILE A 42 3.85 14.07 6.07
CA ILE A 42 3.24 13.63 7.33
C ILE A 42 1.73 13.73 7.17
N VAL A 43 1.01 12.66 7.48
CA VAL A 43 -0.45 12.69 7.47
C VAL A 43 -0.94 13.08 8.87
N ALA A 44 -1.77 14.11 8.94
CA ALA A 44 -2.41 14.53 10.18
C ALA A 44 -3.59 13.61 10.52
N LYS A 45 -3.88 13.47 11.81
CA LYS A 45 -5.09 12.78 12.27
C LYS A 45 -6.34 13.46 11.70
N GLY A 46 -7.28 12.67 11.20
CA GLY A 46 -8.51 13.17 10.59
C GLY A 46 -8.38 13.59 9.13
N ALA A 47 -7.20 13.40 8.51
CA ALA A 47 -6.98 13.77 7.12
C ALA A 47 -7.87 13.00 6.13
N TYR A 48 -8.33 11.80 6.48
CA TYR A 48 -9.20 10.98 5.63
C TYR A 48 -10.69 11.14 5.95
N ALA A 49 -11.06 11.71 7.11
CA ALA A 49 -12.43 11.77 7.61
C ALA A 49 -13.44 12.31 6.58
N ALA A 50 -13.12 13.43 5.93
CA ALA A 50 -13.99 14.04 4.93
C ALA A 50 -14.17 13.14 3.69
N SER A 51 -13.09 12.49 3.24
CA SER A 51 -13.11 11.58 2.09
C SER A 51 -13.90 10.31 2.38
N LEU A 52 -13.67 9.68 3.54
CA LEU A 52 -14.39 8.47 3.94
C LEU A 52 -15.89 8.73 4.10
N LYS A 53 -16.25 9.87 4.70
CA LYS A 53 -17.65 10.30 4.81
C LYS A 53 -18.30 10.48 3.43
N ARG A 54 -17.61 11.15 2.50
CA ARG A 54 -18.11 11.35 1.13
C ARG A 54 -18.30 10.02 0.39
N LEU A 55 -17.30 9.13 0.43
CA LEU A 55 -17.39 7.81 -0.19
C LEU A 55 -18.60 7.02 0.33
N ALA A 56 -18.82 7.01 1.66
CA ALA A 56 -19.97 6.35 2.27
C ALA A 56 -21.31 6.95 1.81
N GLN A 57 -21.42 8.28 1.71
CA GLN A 57 -22.64 8.97 1.23
C GLN A 57 -22.94 8.67 -0.25
N GLU A 58 -21.90 8.48 -1.07
CA GLU A 58 -22.02 8.15 -2.48
C GLU A 58 -22.20 6.64 -2.74
N GLY A 59 -22.20 5.80 -1.69
CA GLY A 59 -22.23 4.35 -1.83
C GLY A 59 -20.98 3.77 -2.51
N ARG A 60 -19.86 4.50 -2.45
CA ARG A 60 -18.58 4.13 -3.03
C ARG A 60 -17.61 3.65 -1.94
N GLY A 61 -16.65 2.83 -2.33
CA GLY A 61 -15.58 2.36 -1.46
C GLY A 61 -14.21 2.65 -2.05
N VAL A 62 -13.21 2.71 -1.16
CA VAL A 62 -11.79 2.74 -1.51
C VAL A 62 -11.45 1.49 -2.31
N LYS A 63 -10.65 1.62 -3.38
CA LYS A 63 -10.31 0.49 -4.25
C LYS A 63 -9.15 -0.32 -3.67
N MET A 64 -9.20 -1.64 -3.85
CA MET A 64 -8.08 -2.54 -3.54
C MET A 64 -7.38 -2.90 -4.84
N LEU A 65 -6.20 -2.32 -5.07
CA LEU A 65 -5.47 -2.46 -6.32
C LEU A 65 -4.15 -3.22 -6.12
N TRP A 66 -3.60 -3.67 -7.23
CA TRP A 66 -2.25 -4.18 -7.31
C TRP A 66 -1.31 -3.08 -7.80
N GLN A 67 -0.27 -2.75 -7.03
CA GLN A 67 0.82 -1.86 -7.47
C GLN A 67 0.34 -0.52 -8.04
N HIS A 68 -0.73 0.06 -7.46
CA HIS A 68 -1.38 1.30 -7.92
C HIS A 68 -1.97 1.25 -9.33
N ASP A 69 -2.08 0.08 -9.95
CA ASP A 69 -2.65 -0.07 -11.29
C ASP A 69 -4.19 -0.09 -11.25
N PRO A 70 -4.88 0.93 -11.77
CA PRO A 70 -6.35 0.98 -11.78
C PRO A 70 -6.98 -0.11 -12.66
N GLY A 71 -6.21 -0.73 -13.57
CA GLY A 71 -6.62 -1.88 -14.37
C GLY A 71 -6.54 -3.22 -13.63
N GLN A 72 -5.96 -3.24 -12.42
CA GLN A 72 -5.77 -4.46 -11.62
C GLN A 72 -6.43 -4.35 -10.24
N PRO A 73 -7.78 -4.26 -10.17
CA PRO A 73 -8.48 -4.49 -8.93
C PRO A 73 -8.37 -5.95 -8.53
N ILE A 74 -7.90 -6.20 -7.31
CA ILE A 74 -7.61 -7.55 -6.79
C ILE A 74 -8.50 -7.96 -5.63
N GLY A 75 -9.32 -7.05 -5.10
CA GLY A 75 -10.18 -7.36 -3.99
C GLY A 75 -11.13 -6.25 -3.61
N VAL A 76 -11.68 -6.37 -2.41
CA VAL A 76 -12.57 -5.38 -1.80
C VAL A 76 -12.15 -5.10 -0.37
N TRP A 77 -12.15 -3.82 0.01
CA TRP A 77 -12.03 -3.41 1.41
C TRP A 77 -13.41 -3.46 2.06
N ASP A 78 -13.53 -4.28 3.10
CA ASP A 78 -14.75 -4.43 3.91
C ASP A 78 -14.81 -3.35 5.01
N GLU A 79 -13.65 -2.94 5.51
CA GLU A 79 -13.50 -1.89 6.50
C GLU A 79 -12.35 -0.96 6.09
N VAL A 80 -12.62 0.35 6.09
CA VAL A 80 -11.60 1.39 5.97
C VAL A 80 -11.95 2.46 6.99
N ARG A 81 -11.08 2.66 7.99
CA ARG A 81 -11.32 3.63 9.05
C ARG A 81 -10.05 4.30 9.54
N GLU A 82 -10.22 5.49 10.09
CA GLU A 82 -9.18 6.14 10.88
C GLU A 82 -9.28 5.71 12.35
N ASP A 83 -8.15 5.57 13.02
CA ASP A 83 -8.06 5.46 14.47
C ASP A 83 -6.92 6.32 15.05
N ALA A 84 -6.54 6.10 16.31
CA ALA A 84 -5.47 6.86 16.93
C ALA A 84 -4.09 6.65 16.29
N ARG A 85 -3.86 5.51 15.63
CA ARG A 85 -2.60 5.14 14.95
C ARG A 85 -2.57 5.63 13.50
N GLY A 86 -3.65 5.45 12.75
CA GLY A 86 -3.60 5.65 11.31
C GLY A 86 -4.87 5.28 10.55
N LEU A 87 -4.70 5.05 9.25
CA LEU A 87 -5.71 4.47 8.37
C LEU A 87 -5.60 2.94 8.41
N TYR A 88 -6.54 2.32 9.10
CA TYR A 88 -6.72 0.87 9.16
C TYR A 88 -7.59 0.40 7.99
N VAL A 89 -7.20 -0.72 7.39
CA VAL A 89 -7.98 -1.40 6.35
C VAL A 89 -8.13 -2.87 6.67
N LYS A 90 -9.28 -3.44 6.35
CA LYS A 90 -9.55 -4.89 6.36
C LYS A 90 -10.41 -5.23 5.15
N GLY A 91 -10.10 -6.32 4.47
CA GLY A 91 -10.79 -6.71 3.26
C GLY A 91 -10.45 -8.12 2.83
N ARG A 92 -10.85 -8.46 1.61
CA ARG A 92 -10.61 -9.78 1.02
C ARG A 92 -10.17 -9.68 -0.43
N LEU A 93 -9.19 -10.52 -0.77
CA LEU A 93 -8.82 -10.82 -2.15
C LEU A 93 -9.94 -11.59 -2.82
N LEU A 94 -10.22 -11.27 -4.08
CA LEU A 94 -11.25 -11.93 -4.86
C LEU A 94 -10.65 -13.13 -5.60
N ASP A 95 -10.91 -14.34 -5.12
CA ASP A 95 -10.35 -15.58 -5.67
C ASP A 95 -10.61 -15.76 -7.19
N GLY A 96 -11.73 -15.23 -7.71
CA GLY A 96 -12.02 -15.25 -9.15
C GLY A 96 -11.05 -14.43 -10.02
N VAL A 97 -10.23 -13.56 -9.42
CA VAL A 97 -9.25 -12.71 -10.11
C VAL A 97 -7.87 -13.37 -10.04
N ALA A 98 -7.28 -13.69 -11.20
CA ALA A 98 -5.98 -14.36 -11.26
C ALA A 98 -4.88 -13.62 -10.49
N ARG A 99 -4.80 -12.29 -10.66
CA ARG A 99 -3.84 -11.46 -9.93
C ARG A 99 -4.05 -11.48 -8.42
N ALA A 100 -5.28 -11.64 -7.95
CA ALA A 100 -5.56 -11.73 -6.52
C ALA A 100 -5.00 -13.04 -5.92
N ARG A 101 -5.15 -14.17 -6.63
CA ARG A 101 -4.55 -15.45 -6.21
C ARG A 101 -3.02 -15.38 -6.17
N GLU A 102 -2.42 -14.76 -7.18
CA GLU A 102 -0.98 -14.50 -7.20
C GLU A 102 -0.55 -13.61 -6.02
N ALA A 103 -1.29 -12.53 -5.76
CA ALA A 103 -1.02 -11.65 -4.62
C ALA A 103 -1.09 -12.41 -3.29
N ALA A 104 -2.10 -13.27 -3.09
CA ALA A 104 -2.22 -14.11 -1.89
C ALA A 104 -0.98 -15.00 -1.70
N ALA A 105 -0.54 -15.68 -2.77
CA ALA A 105 0.63 -16.54 -2.72
C ALA A 105 1.93 -15.76 -2.46
N LEU A 106 2.07 -14.57 -3.06
CA LEU A 106 3.24 -13.72 -2.85
C LEU A 106 3.29 -13.12 -1.44
N ILE A 107 2.14 -12.81 -0.84
CA ILE A 107 2.08 -12.41 0.57
C ILE A 107 2.43 -13.61 1.47
N ALA A 108 1.86 -14.79 1.21
CA ALA A 108 2.14 -16.00 1.97
C ALA A 108 3.64 -16.39 1.92
N ALA A 109 4.30 -16.14 0.80
CA ALA A 109 5.74 -16.32 0.63
C ALA A 109 6.59 -15.19 1.24
N GLY A 110 5.97 -14.13 1.78
CA GLY A 110 6.66 -12.96 2.34
C GLY A 110 7.30 -12.05 1.28
N ALA A 111 7.00 -12.26 0.00
CA ALA A 111 7.52 -11.45 -1.09
C ALA A 111 6.79 -10.09 -1.21
N ILE A 112 5.62 -9.97 -0.57
CA ILE A 112 4.84 -8.74 -0.46
C ILE A 112 4.39 -8.55 0.99
N ASP A 113 4.83 -7.45 1.59
CA ASP A 113 4.55 -7.08 2.98
C ASP A 113 4.00 -5.64 3.11
N GLY A 114 3.66 -5.00 1.98
CA GLY A 114 3.45 -3.56 1.89
C GLY A 114 2.03 -3.14 1.52
N LEU A 115 1.54 -2.11 2.21
CA LEU A 115 0.36 -1.34 1.82
C LEU A 115 0.76 0.09 1.44
N SER A 116 0.08 0.64 0.44
CA SER A 116 0.27 2.02 0.00
C SER A 116 -1.08 2.65 -0.37
N ILE A 117 -1.28 3.91 0.03
CA ILE A 117 -2.48 4.68 -0.33
C ILE A 117 -2.25 5.42 -1.64
N GLY A 118 -3.29 5.56 -2.44
CA GLY A 118 -3.38 6.50 -3.55
C GLY A 118 -4.41 7.57 -3.23
N TYR A 119 -3.97 8.83 -3.28
CA TYR A 119 -4.75 9.95 -2.81
C TYR A 119 -4.50 11.22 -3.62
N ARG A 120 -5.40 12.19 -3.48
CA ARG A 120 -5.20 13.57 -3.94
C ARG A 120 -5.14 14.49 -2.73
N THR A 121 -4.13 15.36 -2.68
CA THR A 121 -4.04 16.36 -1.61
C THR A 121 -5.13 17.42 -1.79
N VAL A 122 -5.96 17.60 -0.77
CA VAL A 122 -6.97 18.68 -0.72
C VAL A 122 -6.42 19.86 0.05
N ARG A 123 -5.80 19.61 1.21
CA ARG A 123 -5.19 20.65 2.04
C ARG A 123 -3.92 20.16 2.71
N ALA A 124 -2.87 20.98 2.62
CA ALA A 124 -1.61 20.74 3.29
C ALA A 124 -1.02 22.04 3.84
N ALA A 125 -0.25 21.94 4.91
CA ALA A 125 0.49 23.04 5.52
C ALA A 125 1.95 22.64 5.72
N LYS A 126 2.82 23.59 6.07
CA LYS A 126 4.14 23.27 6.62
C LYS A 126 4.04 23.27 8.14
N ASN A 127 4.62 22.26 8.80
CA ASN A 127 4.79 22.29 10.24
C ASN A 127 5.98 23.17 10.64
N ASP A 128 6.22 23.32 11.94
CA ASP A 128 7.29 24.16 12.51
C ASP A 128 8.70 23.74 12.07
N ARG A 129 8.86 22.52 11.54
CA ARG A 129 10.11 21.98 11.01
C ARG A 129 10.18 22.08 9.48
N GLY A 130 9.28 22.84 8.85
CA GLY A 130 9.20 23.05 7.40
C GLY A 130 8.69 21.85 6.60
N ARG A 131 8.21 20.79 7.25
CA ARG A 131 7.75 19.55 6.59
C ARG A 131 6.30 19.68 6.15
N ARG A 132 5.95 19.10 5.01
CA ARG A 132 4.58 19.08 4.49
C ARG A 132 3.72 18.17 5.36
N LEU A 133 2.69 18.77 5.94
CA LEU A 133 1.68 18.15 6.77
C LEU A 133 0.37 18.11 5.97
N LEU A 134 -0.05 16.91 5.58
CA LEU A 134 -1.27 16.63 4.86
C LEU A 134 -2.43 16.66 5.87
N GLN A 135 -3.26 17.70 5.78
CA GLN A 135 -4.36 17.96 6.72
C GLN A 135 -5.70 17.43 6.20
N GLU A 136 -5.84 17.32 4.88
CA GLU A 136 -7.03 16.77 4.24
C GLU A 136 -6.64 16.10 2.92
N LEU A 137 -7.05 14.85 2.77
CA LEU A 137 -6.76 14.01 1.62
C LEU A 137 -8.06 13.46 1.07
N GLU A 138 -8.15 13.41 -0.25
CA GLU A 138 -9.12 12.57 -0.93
C GLU A 138 -8.48 11.21 -1.19
N LEU A 139 -8.99 10.18 -0.52
CA LEU A 139 -8.53 8.80 -0.63
C LEU A 139 -9.25 8.09 -1.77
N TRP A 140 -8.49 7.46 -2.67
CA TRP A 140 -9.02 6.74 -3.83
C TRP A 140 -8.86 5.24 -3.68
N GLU A 141 -7.68 4.80 -3.28
CA GLU A 141 -7.31 3.40 -3.28
C GLU A 141 -6.27 3.08 -2.21
N VAL A 142 -6.19 1.80 -1.87
CA VAL A 142 -5.11 1.19 -1.11
C VAL A 142 -4.63 -0.04 -1.87
N SER A 143 -3.34 -0.08 -2.16
CA SER A 143 -2.69 -1.10 -2.98
C SER A 143 -1.82 -2.03 -2.17
N LEU A 144 -1.76 -3.29 -2.59
CA LEU A 144 -0.65 -4.18 -2.26
C LEU A 144 0.57 -3.81 -3.11
N VAL A 145 1.73 -3.64 -2.48
CA VAL A 145 2.95 -3.22 -3.16
C VAL A 145 4.18 -4.06 -2.79
N THR A 146 4.98 -4.42 -3.80
CA THR A 146 6.20 -5.23 -3.64
C THR A 146 7.37 -4.42 -3.12
N PHE A 147 7.61 -3.25 -3.71
CA PHE A 147 8.71 -2.38 -3.33
C PHE A 147 8.16 -1.04 -2.91
N PRO A 148 8.46 -0.58 -1.70
CA PRO A 148 8.17 0.78 -1.34
C PRO A 148 8.93 1.72 -2.28
N MET A 149 8.37 2.89 -2.60
CA MET A 149 9.14 3.96 -3.23
C MET A 149 10.48 4.14 -2.47
N LEU A 150 11.61 3.98 -3.15
CA LEU A 150 12.97 4.06 -2.59
C LEU A 150 13.70 5.26 -3.26
N PRO A 151 14.58 5.97 -2.53
CA PRO A 151 15.93 5.47 -2.35
C PRO A 151 16.49 5.71 -0.94
N SER A 152 16.32 4.74 -0.07
CA SER A 152 17.35 4.37 0.91
C SER A 152 17.09 2.94 1.38
N ALA A 153 17.91 2.02 0.86
CA ALA A 153 18.15 0.72 1.44
C ALA A 153 18.62 0.91 2.89
N ARG A 154 18.20 -0.01 3.78
CA ARG A 154 18.95 -0.48 4.95
C ARG A 154 18.10 -1.54 5.67
N VAL A 155 18.37 -2.81 5.36
CA VAL A 155 18.58 -3.79 6.43
C VAL A 155 20.08 -3.74 6.70
N GLY A 156 20.45 -3.50 7.95
CA GLY A 156 21.82 -3.11 8.31
C GLY A 156 22.83 -4.26 8.20
N ALA A 157 23.91 -4.00 7.49
CA ALA A 157 25.29 -4.16 7.93
C ALA A 157 26.17 -3.48 6.87
N LYS A 158 27.25 -2.82 7.30
CA LYS A 158 28.36 -2.22 6.52
C LYS A 158 28.17 -2.04 5.01
N GLY A 159 28.33 -0.78 4.58
CA GLY A 159 28.19 -0.36 3.19
C GLY A 159 28.89 -1.25 2.19
N ASP A 160 28.13 -1.62 1.17
CA ASP A 160 28.37 -1.20 -0.21
C ASP A 160 27.02 -1.20 -0.93
N THR A 161 26.97 -0.56 -2.09
CA THR A 161 25.78 -0.37 -2.93
C THR A 161 25.08 -1.70 -3.27
N LEU A 162 23.74 -1.68 -3.36
CA LEU A 162 23.01 -2.82 -3.91
C LEU A 162 23.23 -2.86 -5.42
N ASP A 163 23.73 -3.98 -5.91
CA ASP A 163 24.11 -4.15 -7.31
C ASP A 163 23.00 -4.85 -8.10
N GLY A 164 23.10 -4.87 -9.43
CA GLY A 164 22.13 -5.54 -10.31
C GLY A 164 21.98 -7.05 -10.10
N HIS A 165 22.79 -7.64 -9.21
CA HIS A 165 22.67 -9.02 -8.75
C HIS A 165 21.49 -9.20 -7.78
N ASP A 166 21.30 -8.26 -6.84
CA ASP A 166 20.26 -8.34 -5.81
C ASP A 166 18.85 -8.27 -6.40
N LEU A 167 18.67 -7.46 -7.44
CA LEU A 167 17.41 -7.35 -8.18
C LEU A 167 17.11 -8.60 -9.03
N ARG A 168 18.15 -9.28 -9.53
CA ARG A 168 18.00 -10.54 -10.29
C ARG A 168 17.67 -11.70 -9.37
N ASP A 169 18.27 -11.75 -8.19
CA ASP A 169 17.99 -12.78 -7.19
C ASP A 169 16.54 -12.69 -6.73
N LEU A 170 16.02 -11.48 -6.51
CA LEU A 170 14.62 -11.30 -6.16
C LEU A 170 13.68 -11.65 -7.33
N ALA A 171 14.02 -11.25 -8.55
CA ALA A 171 13.26 -11.65 -9.74
C ALA A 171 13.25 -13.17 -9.94
N ALA A 172 14.34 -13.86 -9.61
CA ALA A 172 14.42 -15.32 -9.64
C ALA A 172 13.52 -15.97 -8.58
N VAL A 173 13.41 -15.38 -7.38
CA VAL A 173 12.44 -15.82 -6.36
C VAL A 173 11.00 -15.66 -6.85
N PHE A 174 10.66 -14.51 -7.47
CA PHE A 174 9.34 -14.29 -8.06
C PHE A 174 9.02 -15.28 -9.18
N GLU A 175 9.97 -15.52 -10.10
CA GLU A 175 9.78 -16.51 -11.17
C GLU A 175 9.71 -17.95 -10.62
N GLY A 176 10.45 -18.25 -9.55
CA GLY A 176 10.36 -19.53 -8.83
C GLY A 176 8.97 -19.76 -8.26
N ALA A 177 8.47 -18.81 -7.46
CA ALA A 177 7.14 -18.86 -6.88
C ALA A 177 6.05 -18.94 -7.96
N ARG A 178 6.19 -18.16 -9.06
CA ARG A 178 5.25 -18.19 -10.19
C ARG A 178 5.24 -19.54 -10.90
N ARG A 179 6.38 -20.22 -11.01
CA ARG A 179 6.50 -21.56 -11.62
C ARG A 179 5.91 -22.65 -10.73
N GLU A 180 6.12 -22.56 -9.42
CA GLU A 180 5.54 -23.52 -8.47
C GLU A 180 4.01 -23.43 -8.47
N LEU A 181 3.45 -22.22 -8.48
CA LEU A 181 2.00 -21.99 -8.57
C LEU A 181 1.39 -22.42 -9.92
N ALA A 182 2.18 -22.46 -10.99
CA ALA A 182 1.72 -22.92 -12.31
C ALA A 182 1.73 -24.46 -12.46
N GLN A 183 2.31 -25.18 -11.48
CA GLN A 183 2.45 -26.64 -11.49
C GLN A 183 1.54 -27.35 -10.48
N SER A 184 0.81 -26.60 -9.66
CA SER A 184 -0.18 -27.05 -8.67
C SER A 184 -1.60 -26.69 -9.11
#